data_AF-A0A815VR66-F1
#
_entry.id   AF-A0A815VR66-F1
#
_cell.length_a   1.000
_cell.length_b   1.000
_cell.length_c   1.000
_cell.angle_alpha   90.00
_cell.angle_beta   90.00
_cell.angle_gamma   90.00
#
_symmetry.space_group_name_H-M   'P 1'
#
loop_
_entity.id
_entity.type
_entity.pdbx_description
1 polymer ?
#
loop_
_entity_poly.entity_id
_entity_poly.type
_entity_poly.pdbx_seq_one_letter_code
_entity_poly.pdbx_strand_id
1 'polypeptide(L)'
;MNDIHGGNTNNSFQQSNGELVDISITNQATEDENNIDPKSGYSSHYTSICYPFAGMIRDVKIRLPYYLSDWKLAFSYRIFAATIRIFFLNTIPALAYALDLYLRSEHYYGVNEALLASALGGIVFGLLAVQPISIVGFTGLISLFNYTTYNIISRNSQVPYLSFMCWTAIWAAIFHWLIAIFNLVTYVRYMTNFTAEIFGFYVGAVYIQKGIEFIIDDFHESSTKGFMSVLVAFGFFFSYWVLTHIGQSSYFTRTIRDFFVDYAMILCVIFWSGFAFIPGHLRSTNIERLAVTSAYQPTVSTRSWFVNPSDLDVKYIFIAIPFALLVTALFYFDHNVSSLTAQAKHYPLRKPAGFHWDFFLLGWT
;
A
#
# COMPACT_ATOMS: atom_id res chain seq x y z
N MET A 1 -40.21 -52.03 17.56
CA MET A 1 -39.70 -53.24 16.88
C MET A 1 -38.35 -52.88 16.30
N ASN A 2 -37.32 -53.32 17.02
CA ASN A 2 -35.89 -53.49 16.74
C ASN A 2 -35.13 -52.39 15.93
N ASP A 3 -34.12 -51.72 16.49
CA ASP A 3 -32.78 -52.16 16.94
C ASP A 3 -31.77 -52.48 15.83
N ILE A 4 -30.61 -51.79 15.93
CA ILE A 4 -29.23 -52.31 15.88
C ILE A 4 -28.27 -51.94 14.71
N HIS A 5 -27.16 -51.30 15.14
CA HIS A 5 -25.75 -51.26 14.70
C HIS A 5 -25.37 -50.71 13.30
N GLY A 6 -24.23 -50.02 13.12
CA GLY A 6 -23.09 -49.74 13.98
C GLY A 6 -21.86 -49.44 13.12
N GLY A 7 -20.85 -48.75 13.66
CA GLY A 7 -19.54 -48.61 12.99
C GLY A 7 -18.71 -47.40 13.41
N ASN A 8 -18.34 -47.31 14.70
CA ASN A 8 -17.34 -46.38 15.22
C ASN A 8 -15.98 -47.09 15.26
N THR A 9 -14.91 -46.47 14.74
CA THR A 9 -13.52 -46.97 14.92
C THR A 9 -12.66 -45.88 15.53
N ASN A 10 -12.60 -45.91 16.87
CA ASN A 10 -11.60 -45.21 17.67
C ASN A 10 -10.35 -46.10 17.76
N ASN A 11 -9.20 -45.58 17.34
CA ASN A 11 -7.90 -46.14 17.73
C ASN A 11 -7.50 -45.56 19.09
N SER A 12 -7.32 -46.47 20.04
CA SER A 12 -6.84 -46.23 21.40
C SER A 12 -5.31 -46.24 21.44
N PHE A 13 -4.72 -45.23 22.09
CA PHE A 13 -3.43 -45.35 22.75
C PHE A 13 -3.61 -44.85 24.20
N GLN A 14 -3.41 -45.76 25.15
CA GLN A 14 -3.38 -45.49 26.60
C GLN A 14 -2.03 -44.88 27.00
N GLN A 15 -2.03 -43.81 27.82
CA GLN A 15 -1.16 -43.74 28.99
C GLN A 15 -1.54 -42.63 30.00
N SER A 16 -1.89 -43.09 31.22
CA SER A 16 -1.48 -42.57 32.54
C SER A 16 -1.74 -41.11 32.97
N ASN A 17 -2.73 -40.97 33.89
CA ASN A 17 -2.89 -40.01 34.99
C ASN A 17 -1.90 -38.84 35.15
N GLY A 18 -2.44 -37.62 35.08
CA GLY A 18 -1.85 -36.39 35.63
C GLY A 18 -2.53 -35.13 35.07
N GLU A 19 -3.34 -34.46 35.90
CA GLU A 19 -3.92 -33.11 35.68
C GLU A 19 -4.73 -32.88 34.38
N LEU A 20 -6.04 -33.16 34.46
CA LEU A 20 -7.04 -32.51 33.60
C LEU A 20 -7.18 -31.03 34.02
N VAL A 21 -6.25 -30.18 33.60
CA VAL A 21 -6.46 -28.73 33.55
C VAL A 21 -7.21 -28.45 32.25
N ASP A 22 -8.41 -27.89 32.39
CA ASP A 22 -9.41 -27.58 31.37
C ASP A 22 -8.86 -27.21 29.98
N ILE A 23 -8.82 -28.21 29.09
CA ILE A 23 -8.61 -28.02 27.65
C ILE A 23 -9.82 -27.29 27.02
N SER A 24 -11.00 -27.38 27.65
CA SER A 24 -12.22 -26.63 27.32
C SER A 24 -12.05 -25.13 27.52
N ILE A 25 -11.45 -24.68 28.63
CA ILE A 25 -11.21 -23.26 28.91
C ILE A 25 -10.11 -22.71 27.99
N THR A 26 -9.11 -23.52 27.66
CA THR A 26 -8.04 -23.11 26.73
C THR A 26 -8.56 -22.95 25.31
N ASN A 27 -9.45 -23.85 24.85
CA ASN A 27 -10.07 -23.75 23.53
C ASN A 27 -11.08 -22.59 23.46
N GLN A 28 -11.88 -22.35 24.51
CA GLN A 28 -12.77 -21.18 24.59
C GLN A 28 -11.99 -19.86 24.66
N ALA A 29 -10.88 -19.80 25.40
CA ALA A 29 -10.02 -18.62 25.43
C ALA A 29 -9.37 -18.35 24.07
N THR A 30 -9.00 -19.39 23.31
CA THR A 30 -8.50 -19.22 21.94
C THR A 30 -9.59 -18.91 20.91
N GLU A 31 -10.83 -19.35 21.11
CA GLU A 31 -11.95 -18.98 20.24
C GLU A 31 -12.43 -17.53 20.49
N ASP A 32 -12.42 -17.08 21.75
CA ASP A 32 -12.78 -15.70 22.13
C ASP A 32 -11.68 -14.68 21.75
N GLU A 33 -10.39 -15.03 21.82
CA GLU A 33 -9.29 -14.17 21.33
C GLU A 33 -9.29 -14.04 19.79
N ASN A 34 -9.71 -15.09 19.08
CA ASN A 34 -9.81 -15.07 17.61
C ASN A 34 -11.07 -14.34 17.10
N ASN A 35 -11.97 -13.92 17.98
CA ASN A 35 -13.22 -13.23 17.66
C ASN A 35 -13.24 -11.78 18.18
N ILE A 36 -12.06 -11.14 18.26
CA ILE A 36 -11.99 -9.71 18.53
C ILE A 36 -12.28 -8.97 17.22
N ASP A 37 -13.53 -8.52 17.05
CA ASP A 37 -13.84 -7.59 15.96
C ASP A 37 -12.86 -6.41 16.01
N PRO A 38 -12.14 -6.07 14.92
CA PRO A 38 -11.32 -4.86 14.88
C PRO A 38 -12.17 -3.59 15.13
N LYS A 39 -13.49 -3.73 14.99
CA LYS A 39 -14.52 -2.73 15.31
C LYS A 39 -14.96 -2.74 16.79
N SER A 40 -14.83 -3.86 17.52
CA SER A 40 -15.33 -4.05 18.90
C SER A 40 -14.58 -3.20 19.93
N GLY A 41 -13.32 -2.88 19.66
CA GLY A 41 -12.57 -1.92 20.48
C GLY A 41 -13.27 -0.55 20.57
N TYR A 42 -13.97 -0.10 19.53
CA TYR A 42 -14.63 1.20 19.50
C TYR A 42 -16.01 1.16 20.21
N SER A 43 -15.98 0.99 21.53
CA SER A 43 -17.15 1.18 22.40
C SER A 43 -17.77 2.57 22.20
N SER A 44 -19.11 2.60 22.12
CA SER A 44 -20.00 3.76 21.97
C SER A 44 -19.67 4.93 22.91
N HIS A 45 -18.99 4.70 24.03
CA HIS A 45 -18.71 5.74 25.01
C HIS A 45 -17.74 6.84 24.54
N TYR A 46 -16.90 6.55 23.54
CA TYR A 46 -15.89 7.48 23.01
C TYR A 46 -16.25 8.08 21.65
N THR A 47 -17.44 7.80 21.11
CA THR A 47 -17.88 8.29 19.80
C THR A 47 -18.45 9.71 19.83
N SER A 48 -18.29 10.40 20.96
CA SER A 48 -18.76 11.77 21.10
C SER A 48 -17.71 12.73 20.53
N ILE A 49 -18.15 13.55 19.58
CA ILE A 49 -17.45 14.76 19.09
C ILE A 49 -16.93 15.64 20.26
N CYS A 50 -17.48 15.48 21.47
CA CYS A 50 -17.18 16.30 22.63
C CYS A 50 -15.85 15.99 23.36
N TYR A 51 -15.10 14.96 22.96
CA TYR A 51 -13.76 14.71 23.52
C TYR A 51 -12.68 14.70 22.43
N PRO A 52 -12.11 15.88 22.07
CA PRO A 52 -11.02 15.94 21.11
C PRO A 52 -9.81 15.14 21.61
N PHE A 53 -9.07 14.53 20.68
CA PHE A 53 -7.88 13.69 20.94
C PHE A 53 -8.10 12.34 21.65
N ALA A 54 -9.31 12.02 22.11
CA ALA A 54 -9.55 10.79 22.87
C ALA A 54 -9.21 9.51 22.07
N GLY A 55 -9.58 9.45 20.79
CA GLY A 55 -9.24 8.32 19.91
C GLY A 55 -7.73 8.18 19.68
N MET A 56 -7.06 9.30 19.48
CA MET A 56 -5.61 9.34 19.21
C MET A 56 -4.78 8.89 20.43
N ILE A 57 -5.12 9.38 21.63
CA ILE A 57 -4.43 8.99 22.87
C ILE A 57 -4.62 7.48 23.12
N ARG A 58 -5.80 6.95 22.81
CA ARG A 58 -6.10 5.53 22.97
C ARG A 58 -5.23 4.68 22.03
N ASP A 59 -5.16 5.04 20.76
CA ASP A 59 -4.39 4.29 19.76
C ASP A 59 -2.91 4.21 20.17
N VAL A 60 -2.33 5.31 20.64
CA VAL A 60 -0.94 5.34 21.14
C VAL A 60 -0.77 4.46 22.39
N LYS A 61 -1.67 4.57 23.39
CA LYS A 61 -1.59 3.78 24.63
C LYS A 61 -1.64 2.27 24.38
N ILE A 62 -2.47 1.86 23.43
CA ILE A 62 -2.65 0.46 23.07
C ILE A 62 -1.42 -0.08 22.32
N ARG A 63 -0.78 0.73 21.46
CA ARG A 63 0.37 0.31 20.65
C ARG A 63 1.71 0.36 21.37
N LEU A 64 1.94 1.39 22.17
CA LEU A 64 3.23 1.68 22.81
C LEU A 64 3.93 0.47 23.46
N PRO A 65 3.25 -0.43 24.22
CA PRO A 65 3.92 -1.58 24.82
C PRO A 65 4.47 -2.59 23.80
N TYR A 66 3.89 -2.66 22.60
CA TYR A 66 4.28 -3.63 21.57
C TYR A 66 5.45 -3.15 20.70
N TYR A 67 5.80 -1.86 20.73
CA TYR A 67 6.80 -1.29 19.81
C TYR A 67 8.18 -1.96 19.92
N LEU A 68 8.67 -2.18 21.14
CA LEU A 68 9.96 -2.86 21.37
C LEU A 68 9.93 -4.34 20.97
N SER A 69 8.75 -4.98 21.01
CA SER A 69 8.61 -6.37 20.59
C SER A 69 8.70 -6.54 19.07
N ASP A 70 8.30 -5.53 18.28
CA ASP A 70 8.32 -5.57 16.81
C ASP A 70 9.75 -5.68 16.28
N TRP A 71 10.68 -4.90 16.82
CA TRP A 71 12.10 -4.95 16.43
C TRP A 71 12.75 -6.30 16.73
N LYS A 72 12.34 -6.99 17.78
CA LYS A 72 12.86 -8.34 18.11
C LYS A 72 12.31 -9.39 17.14
N LEU A 73 11.05 -9.25 16.72
CA LEU A 73 10.39 -10.17 15.80
C LEU A 73 10.80 -9.96 14.33
N ALA A 74 11.36 -8.78 14.00
CA ALA A 74 11.74 -8.40 12.63
C ALA A 74 12.86 -9.28 12.02
N PHE A 75 13.68 -9.94 12.84
CA PHE A 75 14.85 -10.70 12.39
C PHE A 75 14.50 -12.15 12.01
N SER A 76 13.72 -12.33 10.95
CA SER A 76 13.38 -13.65 10.38
C SER A 76 13.61 -13.70 8.87
N TYR A 77 13.99 -14.87 8.34
CA TYR A 77 14.26 -15.05 6.91
C TYR A 77 13.04 -14.69 6.04
N ARG A 78 11.82 -14.98 6.52
CA ARG A 78 10.57 -14.69 5.81
C ARG A 78 10.35 -13.19 5.67
N ILE A 79 10.78 -12.43 6.68
CA ILE A 79 10.64 -10.97 6.69
C ILE A 79 11.59 -10.37 5.66
N PHE A 80 12.83 -10.86 5.55
CA PHE A 80 13.75 -10.43 4.51
C PHE A 80 13.19 -10.64 3.09
N ALA A 81 12.65 -11.83 2.81
CA ALA A 81 12.02 -12.12 1.53
C ALA A 81 10.78 -11.21 1.29
N ALA A 82 9.94 -11.03 2.31
CA ALA A 82 8.79 -10.15 2.26
C ALA A 82 9.19 -8.68 2.02
N THR A 83 10.25 -8.18 2.65
CA THR A 83 10.76 -6.81 2.47
C THR A 83 11.15 -6.56 1.02
N ILE A 84 11.93 -7.45 0.41
CA ILE A 84 12.35 -7.28 -0.99
C ILE A 84 11.15 -7.41 -1.93
N ARG A 85 10.25 -8.38 -1.67
CA ARG A 85 9.02 -8.53 -2.44
C ARG A 85 8.18 -7.25 -2.39
N ILE A 86 7.88 -6.74 -1.20
CA ILE A 86 7.07 -5.52 -1.01
C ILE A 86 7.75 -4.29 -1.62
N PHE A 87 9.08 -4.20 -1.57
CA PHE A 87 9.83 -3.14 -2.26
C PHE A 87 9.48 -3.11 -3.75
N PHE A 88 9.57 -4.23 -4.46
CA PHE A 88 9.20 -4.28 -5.88
C PHE A 88 7.69 -4.05 -6.12
N LEU A 89 6.81 -4.58 -5.26
CA LEU A 89 5.36 -4.35 -5.37
C LEU A 89 5.00 -2.86 -5.24
N ASN A 90 5.71 -2.10 -4.40
CA ASN A 90 5.42 -0.68 -4.20
C ASN A 90 6.14 0.18 -5.26
N THR A 91 7.40 -0.12 -5.57
CA THR A 91 8.21 0.70 -6.49
C THR A 91 7.73 0.60 -7.93
N ILE A 92 7.35 -0.57 -8.45
CA ILE A 92 6.98 -0.72 -9.87
C ILE A 92 5.73 0.11 -10.23
N PRO A 93 4.60 0.02 -9.50
CA PRO A 93 3.42 0.86 -9.78
C PRO A 93 3.69 2.34 -9.54
N ALA A 94 4.40 2.70 -8.46
CA ALA A 94 4.76 4.09 -8.17
C ALA A 94 5.54 4.71 -9.32
N LEU A 95 6.47 3.96 -9.89
CA LEU A 95 7.30 4.37 -11.01
C LEU A 95 6.50 4.59 -12.30
N ALA A 96 5.61 3.64 -12.61
CA ALA A 96 4.69 3.74 -13.73
C ALA A 96 3.83 5.02 -13.63
N TYR A 97 3.19 5.26 -12.49
CA TYR A 97 2.36 6.46 -12.32
C TYR A 97 3.16 7.76 -12.25
N ALA A 98 4.39 7.73 -11.71
CA ALA A 98 5.25 8.90 -11.66
C ALA A 98 5.77 9.28 -13.05
N LEU A 99 6.12 8.30 -13.90
CA LEU A 99 6.50 8.54 -15.29
C LEU A 99 5.34 9.10 -16.10
N ASP A 100 4.15 8.52 -15.95
CA ASP A 100 2.92 9.03 -16.58
C ASP A 100 2.62 10.48 -16.16
N LEU A 101 2.78 10.80 -14.86
CA LEU A 101 2.64 12.17 -14.38
C LEU A 101 3.70 13.09 -14.98
N TYR A 102 4.95 12.64 -15.05
CA TYR A 102 6.06 13.42 -15.58
C TYR A 102 5.85 13.82 -17.04
N LEU A 103 5.35 12.90 -17.86
CA LEU A 103 5.03 13.16 -19.27
C LEU A 103 3.82 14.09 -19.41
N ARG A 104 2.78 13.88 -18.60
CA ARG A 104 1.53 14.66 -18.67
C ARG A 104 1.60 16.04 -18.03
N SER A 105 2.54 16.26 -17.11
CA SER A 105 2.75 17.53 -16.41
C SER A 105 3.85 18.40 -17.03
N GLU A 106 4.19 18.20 -18.31
CA GLU A 106 5.26 18.94 -19.00
C GLU A 106 6.57 18.99 -18.20
N HIS A 107 6.91 17.89 -17.54
CA HIS A 107 8.13 17.71 -16.75
C HIS A 107 8.23 18.55 -15.46
N TYR A 108 7.12 19.14 -14.98
CA TYR A 108 7.10 19.88 -13.70
C TYR A 108 7.19 18.98 -12.47
N TYR A 109 6.66 17.76 -12.55
CA TYR A 109 6.70 16.76 -11.48
C TYR A 109 7.49 15.56 -11.95
N GLY A 110 8.63 15.27 -11.33
CA GLY A 110 9.48 14.17 -11.77
C GLY A 110 9.33 12.89 -10.98
N VAL A 111 10.00 11.88 -11.52
CA VAL A 111 10.09 10.54 -10.95
C VAL A 111 10.85 10.57 -9.62
N ASN A 112 11.89 11.40 -9.50
CA ASN A 112 12.68 11.51 -8.28
C ASN A 112 11.86 12.04 -7.11
N GLU A 113 11.04 13.06 -7.34
CA GLU A 113 10.20 13.67 -6.32
C GLU A 113 9.15 12.68 -5.81
N ALA A 114 8.50 11.93 -6.72
CA ALA A 114 7.53 10.90 -6.37
C ALA A 114 8.18 9.73 -5.59
N LEU A 115 9.35 9.26 -6.01
CA LEU A 115 10.08 8.19 -5.31
C LEU A 115 10.60 8.65 -3.95
N LEU A 116 11.12 9.88 -3.84
CA LEU A 116 11.56 10.45 -2.57
C LEU A 116 10.39 10.62 -1.60
N ALA A 117 9.24 11.11 -2.08
CA ALA A 117 8.02 11.24 -1.27
C ALA A 117 7.56 9.86 -0.76
N SER A 118 7.55 8.84 -1.61
CA SER A 118 7.22 7.47 -1.22
C SER A 118 8.20 6.89 -0.19
N ALA A 119 9.51 7.14 -0.36
CA ALA A 119 10.54 6.67 0.57
C ALA A 119 10.45 7.36 1.94
N LEU A 120 10.32 8.69 1.97
CA LEU A 120 10.20 9.45 3.22
C LEU A 120 8.90 9.11 3.95
N GLY A 121 7.78 9.08 3.22
CA GLY A 121 6.49 8.66 3.77
C GLY A 121 6.54 7.25 4.34
N GLY A 122 7.15 6.30 3.62
CA GLY A 122 7.31 4.92 4.09
C GLY A 122 8.17 4.79 5.35
N ILE A 123 9.25 5.58 5.49
CA ILE A 123 10.11 5.56 6.68
C ILE A 123 9.38 6.18 7.89
N VAL A 124 8.80 7.36 7.71
CA VAL A 124 8.11 8.08 8.80
C VAL A 124 6.89 7.30 9.26
N PHE A 125 6.07 6.83 8.32
CA PHE A 125 4.90 6.00 8.61
C PHE A 125 5.31 4.66 9.22
N GLY A 126 6.32 3.98 8.67
CA GLY A 126 6.79 2.71 9.22
C GLY A 126 7.33 2.79 10.65
N LEU A 127 7.93 3.92 11.05
CA LEU A 127 8.49 4.11 12.38
C LEU A 127 7.48 4.60 13.42
N LEU A 128 6.52 5.44 13.03
CA LEU A 128 5.64 6.14 13.96
C LEU A 128 4.17 5.69 13.88
N ALA A 129 3.77 4.92 12.86
CA ALA A 129 2.39 4.44 12.76
C ALA A 129 2.09 3.36 13.82
N VAL A 130 0.82 3.32 14.22
CA VAL A 130 0.23 2.25 14.99
C VAL A 130 0.09 0.99 14.15
N GLN A 131 -0.12 1.12 12.83
CA GLN A 131 -0.22 0.02 11.89
C GLN A 131 0.90 0.06 10.81
N PRO A 132 2.11 -0.46 11.11
CA PRO A 132 3.20 -0.50 10.14
C PRO A 132 3.04 -1.55 9.02
N ILE A 133 1.96 -2.37 9.04
CA ILE A 133 1.64 -3.29 7.94
C ILE A 133 1.00 -2.58 6.75
N SER A 134 0.41 -1.39 6.98
CA SER A 134 -0.11 -0.55 5.91
C SER A 134 1.05 0.13 5.20
N ILE A 135 1.15 -0.04 3.88
CA ILE A 135 2.22 0.52 3.07
C ILE A 135 1.71 1.79 2.40
N VAL A 136 2.35 2.91 2.70
CA VAL A 136 2.09 4.19 2.03
C VAL A 136 2.95 4.25 0.77
N GLY A 137 2.36 4.73 -0.33
CA GLY A 137 3.04 4.81 -1.62
C GLY A 137 2.34 5.75 -2.57
N PHE A 138 3.04 6.09 -3.66
CA PHE A 138 2.50 6.91 -4.73
C PHE A 138 1.49 6.12 -5.58
N THR A 139 0.30 6.66 -5.80
CA THR A 139 -0.80 5.96 -6.48
C THR A 139 -1.26 6.67 -7.76
N GLY A 140 -2.03 5.96 -8.60
CA GLY A 140 -2.63 6.55 -9.80
C GLY A 140 -3.64 7.65 -9.51
N LEU A 141 -4.35 7.60 -8.37
CA LEU A 141 -5.36 8.60 -8.02
C LEU A 141 -4.71 9.95 -7.68
N ILE A 142 -3.58 9.95 -6.98
CA ILE A 142 -2.84 11.19 -6.72
C ILE A 142 -2.17 11.73 -8.00
N SER A 143 -1.71 10.84 -8.89
CA SER A 143 -1.21 11.24 -10.22
C SER A 143 -2.29 11.94 -11.04
N LEU A 144 -3.49 11.34 -11.12
CA LEU A 144 -4.64 11.93 -11.81
C LEU A 144 -5.02 13.29 -11.21
N PHE A 145 -5.07 13.39 -9.89
CA PHE A 145 -5.34 14.65 -9.19
C PHE A 145 -4.30 15.74 -9.56
N ASN A 146 -3.02 15.40 -9.53
CA ASN A 146 -1.93 16.33 -9.84
C ASN A 146 -1.99 16.81 -11.29
N TYR A 147 -2.23 15.89 -12.24
CA TYR A 147 -2.37 16.20 -13.65
C TYR A 147 -3.60 17.09 -13.93
N THR A 148 -4.76 16.76 -13.34
CA THR A 148 -5.97 17.58 -13.49
C THR A 148 -5.75 18.97 -12.90
N THR A 149 -5.12 19.08 -11.74
CA THR A 149 -4.77 20.37 -11.13
C THR A 149 -3.80 21.16 -12.01
N TYR A 150 -2.79 20.50 -12.59
CA TYR A 150 -1.87 21.11 -13.54
C TYR A 150 -2.62 21.72 -14.74
N ASN A 151 -3.53 20.96 -15.35
CA ASN A 151 -4.32 21.45 -16.48
C ASN A 151 -5.25 22.61 -16.13
N ILE A 152 -5.86 22.62 -14.94
CA ILE A 152 -6.76 23.70 -14.51
C ILE A 152 -5.97 24.97 -14.22
N ILE A 153 -4.85 24.85 -13.51
CA ILE A 153 -4.08 26.02 -13.06
C ILE A 153 -3.21 26.54 -14.20
N SER A 154 -2.32 25.71 -14.75
CA SER A 154 -1.31 26.12 -15.74
C SER A 154 -1.92 26.63 -17.05
N ARG A 155 -3.03 26.05 -17.52
CA ARG A 155 -3.68 26.48 -18.78
C ARG A 155 -4.56 27.72 -18.63
N ASN A 156 -5.16 27.94 -17.45
CA ASN A 156 -6.15 29.02 -17.27
C ASN A 156 -5.62 30.20 -16.44
N SER A 157 -4.51 30.03 -15.73
CA SER A 157 -3.93 31.03 -14.84
C SER A 157 -2.39 30.96 -14.94
N GLN A 158 -1.70 32.09 -15.15
CA GLN A 158 -0.22 32.13 -15.16
C GLN A 158 0.40 31.98 -13.76
N VAL A 159 -0.18 31.11 -12.94
CA VAL A 159 0.12 30.94 -11.52
C VAL A 159 1.16 29.85 -11.37
N PRO A 160 2.18 30.02 -10.50
CA PRO A 160 3.16 28.97 -10.25
C PRO A 160 2.49 27.73 -9.66
N TYR A 161 2.36 26.67 -10.48
CA TYR A 161 1.70 25.41 -10.14
C TYR A 161 2.23 24.80 -8.82
N LEU A 162 3.54 24.85 -8.61
CA LEU A 162 4.20 24.20 -7.47
C LEU A 162 3.90 24.90 -6.15
N SER A 163 3.84 26.23 -6.16
CA SER A 163 3.45 27.01 -4.99
C SER A 163 1.96 26.76 -4.68
N PHE A 164 1.13 26.58 -5.71
CA PHE A 164 -0.29 26.26 -5.52
C PHE A 164 -0.45 24.89 -4.86
N MET A 165 0.28 23.89 -5.36
CA MET A 165 0.33 22.55 -4.77
C MET A 165 0.83 22.55 -3.33
N CYS A 166 1.79 23.40 -2.98
CA CYS A 166 2.25 23.56 -1.60
C CYS A 166 1.13 24.02 -0.66
N TRP A 167 0.34 25.03 -1.06
CA TRP A 167 -0.82 25.46 -0.28
C TRP A 167 -1.92 24.41 -0.23
N THR A 168 -2.17 23.71 -1.33
CA THR A 168 -3.09 22.56 -1.34
C THR A 168 -2.68 21.49 -0.33
N ALA A 169 -1.38 21.17 -0.25
CA ALA A 169 -0.85 20.21 0.72
C ALA A 169 -0.97 20.72 2.17
N ILE A 170 -0.67 21.99 2.43
CA ILE A 170 -0.82 22.60 3.77
C ILE A 170 -2.29 22.55 4.23
N TRP A 171 -3.24 22.93 3.37
CA TRP A 171 -4.66 22.84 3.69
C TRP A 171 -5.10 21.39 3.89
N ALA A 172 -4.59 20.45 3.09
CA ALA A 172 -4.89 19.04 3.24
C ALA A 172 -4.38 18.54 4.61
N ALA A 173 -3.15 18.85 5.00
CA ALA A 173 -2.59 18.50 6.31
C ALA A 173 -3.47 19.01 7.47
N ILE A 174 -3.92 20.27 7.40
CA ILE A 174 -4.84 20.85 8.38
C ILE A 174 -6.15 20.05 8.45
N PHE A 175 -6.77 19.72 7.31
CA PHE A 175 -7.99 18.93 7.30
C PHE A 175 -7.80 17.51 7.84
N HIS A 176 -6.65 16.86 7.57
CA HIS A 176 -6.33 15.56 8.15
C HIS A 176 -6.26 15.62 9.68
N TRP A 177 -5.57 16.63 10.22
CA TRP A 177 -5.49 16.83 11.66
C TRP A 177 -6.85 17.13 12.28
N LEU A 178 -7.68 17.96 11.64
CA LEU A 178 -9.04 18.23 12.14
C LEU A 178 -9.88 16.94 12.18
N ILE A 179 -9.85 16.12 11.13
CA ILE A 179 -10.57 14.83 11.08
C ILE A 179 -10.09 13.88 12.18
N ALA A 180 -8.77 13.81 12.41
CA ALA A 180 -8.20 12.99 13.47
C ALA A 180 -8.60 13.47 14.88
N ILE A 181 -8.56 14.79 15.12
CA ILE A 181 -8.88 15.40 16.42
C ILE A 181 -10.37 15.25 16.76
N PHE A 182 -11.26 15.43 15.78
CA PHE A 182 -12.71 15.32 15.96
C PHE A 182 -13.23 13.88 15.92
N ASN A 183 -12.35 12.88 15.94
CA ASN A 183 -12.69 11.45 15.90
C ASN A 183 -13.57 11.06 14.69
N LEU A 184 -13.48 11.80 13.57
CA LEU A 184 -14.23 11.49 12.35
C LEU A 184 -13.76 10.18 11.70
N VAL A 185 -12.57 9.70 12.04
CA VAL A 185 -12.08 8.36 11.65
C VAL A 185 -12.97 7.22 12.20
N THR A 186 -13.80 7.49 13.21
CA THR A 186 -14.78 6.50 13.71
C THR A 186 -15.78 6.06 12.62
N TYR A 187 -16.03 6.88 11.59
CA TYR A 187 -16.94 6.52 10.49
C TYR A 187 -16.45 5.32 9.66
N VAL A 188 -15.19 4.91 9.78
CA VAL A 188 -14.66 3.67 9.19
C VAL A 188 -15.44 2.43 9.64
N ARG A 189 -16.10 2.46 10.81
CA ARG A 189 -16.95 1.36 11.28
C ARG A 189 -18.08 1.01 10.30
N TYR A 190 -18.57 1.99 9.54
CA TYR A 190 -19.64 1.82 8.56
C TYR A 190 -19.14 1.16 7.27
N MET A 191 -17.83 1.07 7.06
CA MET A 191 -17.26 0.36 5.92
C MET A 191 -17.39 -1.14 6.16
N THR A 192 -18.02 -1.83 5.21
CA THR A 192 -18.24 -3.29 5.26
C THR A 192 -17.20 -4.01 4.42
N ASN A 193 -17.08 -5.33 4.59
CA ASN A 193 -16.21 -6.18 3.76
C ASN A 193 -16.58 -6.04 2.27
N PHE A 194 -17.86 -5.85 1.95
CA PHE A 194 -18.33 -5.61 0.59
C PHE A 194 -17.68 -4.36 -0.04
N THR A 195 -17.63 -3.25 0.70
CA THR A 195 -16.96 -2.03 0.22
C THR A 195 -15.46 -2.26 0.03
N ALA A 196 -14.82 -2.97 0.95
CA ALA A 196 -13.39 -3.28 0.89
C ALA A 196 -13.03 -4.17 -0.31
N GLU A 197 -13.81 -5.23 -0.57
CA GLU A 197 -13.60 -6.14 -1.71
C GLU A 197 -13.81 -5.43 -3.05
N ILE A 198 -14.85 -4.59 -3.18
CA ILE A 198 -15.08 -3.79 -4.39
C ILE A 198 -13.94 -2.82 -4.63
N PHE A 199 -13.44 -2.17 -3.59
CA PHE A 199 -12.30 -1.26 -3.71
C PHE A 199 -11.03 -2.01 -4.14
N GLY A 200 -10.75 -3.19 -3.55
CA GLY A 200 -9.65 -4.04 -3.97
C GLY A 200 -9.75 -4.47 -5.43
N PHE A 201 -10.96 -4.83 -5.89
CA PHE A 201 -11.22 -5.11 -7.30
C PHE A 201 -10.99 -3.90 -8.20
N TYR A 202 -11.46 -2.71 -7.79
CA TYR A 202 -11.25 -1.46 -8.52
C TYR A 202 -9.76 -1.14 -8.72
N VAL A 203 -8.97 -1.18 -7.64
CA VAL A 203 -7.52 -0.94 -7.71
C VAL A 203 -6.85 -1.96 -8.63
N GLY A 204 -7.21 -3.25 -8.52
CA GLY A 204 -6.71 -4.30 -9.40
C GLY A 204 -7.04 -4.05 -10.88
N ALA A 205 -8.26 -3.63 -11.20
CA ALA A 205 -8.67 -3.32 -12.56
C ALA A 205 -7.92 -2.11 -13.14
N VAL A 206 -7.71 -1.07 -12.33
CA VAL A 206 -6.93 0.11 -12.73
C VAL A 206 -5.46 -0.25 -13.00
N TYR A 207 -4.86 -1.14 -12.21
CA TYR A 207 -3.48 -1.60 -12.45
C TYR A 207 -3.35 -2.40 -13.75
N ILE A 208 -4.32 -3.27 -14.05
CA ILE A 208 -4.34 -4.01 -15.33
C ILE A 208 -4.51 -3.05 -16.51
N GLN A 209 -5.45 -2.11 -16.42
CA GLN A 209 -5.67 -1.11 -17.47
C GLN A 209 -4.40 -0.28 -17.69
N LYS A 210 -3.72 0.17 -16.63
CA LYS A 210 -2.49 0.96 -16.77
C LYS A 210 -1.36 0.15 -17.39
N GLY A 211 -1.22 -1.12 -17.04
CA GLY A 211 -0.26 -2.02 -17.68
C GLY A 211 -0.49 -2.18 -19.19
N ILE A 212 -1.76 -2.24 -19.62
CA ILE A 212 -2.13 -2.28 -21.05
C ILE A 212 -1.81 -0.95 -21.74
N GLU A 213 -2.06 0.18 -21.09
CA GLU A 213 -1.74 1.53 -21.62
C GLU A 213 -0.25 1.66 -21.96
N PHE A 214 0.65 1.24 -21.05
CA PHE A 214 2.10 1.25 -21.33
C PHE A 214 2.48 0.41 -22.56
N ILE A 215 1.88 -0.77 -22.71
CA ILE A 215 2.14 -1.62 -23.88
C ILE A 215 1.67 -0.94 -25.16
N ILE A 216 0.51 -0.27 -25.14
CA ILE A 216 -0.02 0.46 -26.29
C ILE A 216 0.89 1.64 -26.65
N ASP A 217 1.40 2.36 -25.65
CA ASP A 217 2.34 3.46 -25.86
C ASP A 217 3.64 2.96 -26.53
N ASP A 218 4.17 1.81 -26.12
CA ASP A 218 5.32 1.15 -26.78
C ASP A 218 5.03 0.82 -28.25
N PHE A 219 3.79 0.41 -28.59
CA PHE A 219 3.39 0.14 -29.97
C PHE A 219 3.30 1.41 -30.83
N HIS A 220 2.96 2.54 -30.23
CA HIS A 220 2.91 3.82 -30.93
C HIS A 220 4.30 4.31 -31.34
N GLU A 221 5.34 4.02 -30.56
CA GLU A 221 6.71 4.35 -30.93
C GLU A 221 7.27 3.45 -32.04
N SER A 222 7.08 2.14 -31.91
CA SER A 222 7.59 1.14 -32.86
C SER A 222 6.89 -0.18 -32.68
N SER A 223 6.46 -0.80 -33.80
CA SER A 223 5.88 -2.14 -33.76
C SER A 223 6.84 -3.17 -33.14
N THR A 224 8.15 -3.05 -33.38
CA THR A 224 9.14 -3.98 -32.82
C THR A 224 9.27 -3.84 -31.30
N LYS A 225 9.17 -2.61 -30.78
CA LYS A 225 9.18 -2.36 -29.33
C LYS A 225 7.93 -2.93 -28.66
N GLY A 226 6.76 -2.66 -29.22
CA GLY A 226 5.49 -3.19 -28.70
C GLY A 226 5.45 -4.72 -28.63
N PHE A 227 5.85 -5.43 -29.70
CA PHE A 227 5.90 -6.89 -29.67
C PHE A 227 6.87 -7.44 -28.63
N MET A 228 8.01 -6.77 -28.42
CA MET A 228 8.98 -7.15 -27.42
C MET A 228 8.46 -6.92 -25.99
N SER A 229 7.81 -5.78 -25.75
CA SER A 229 7.17 -5.43 -24.48
C SER A 229 6.10 -6.46 -24.10
N VAL A 230 5.25 -6.85 -25.06
CA VAL A 230 4.26 -7.92 -24.90
C VAL A 230 4.92 -9.25 -24.53
N LEU A 231 5.98 -9.65 -25.25
CA LEU A 231 6.70 -10.90 -24.99
C LEU A 231 7.27 -10.94 -23.56
N VAL A 232 7.90 -9.84 -23.13
CA VAL A 232 8.46 -9.74 -21.78
C VAL A 232 7.35 -9.72 -20.72
N ALA A 233 6.24 -9.00 -20.95
CA ALA A 233 5.13 -8.91 -20.02
C ALA A 233 4.43 -10.27 -19.80
N PHE A 234 4.06 -10.96 -20.89
CA PHE A 234 3.48 -12.31 -20.81
C PHE A 234 4.48 -13.33 -20.27
N GLY A 235 5.75 -13.22 -20.65
CA GLY A 235 6.82 -14.06 -20.14
C GLY A 235 7.01 -13.91 -18.63
N PHE A 236 6.98 -12.68 -18.12
CA PHE A 236 7.04 -12.38 -16.69
C PHE A 236 5.82 -12.97 -15.97
N PHE A 237 4.62 -12.73 -16.48
CA PHE A 237 3.38 -13.27 -15.90
C PHE A 237 3.40 -14.79 -15.83
N PHE A 238 3.75 -15.46 -16.94
CA PHE A 238 3.82 -16.92 -16.99
C PHE A 238 4.89 -17.47 -16.05
N SER A 239 6.07 -16.85 -16.01
CA SER A 239 7.14 -17.26 -15.09
C SER A 239 6.70 -17.15 -13.62
N TYR A 240 6.09 -16.03 -13.25
CA TYR A 240 5.58 -15.80 -11.90
C TYR A 240 4.46 -16.79 -11.55
N TRP A 241 3.56 -17.07 -12.49
CA TRP A 241 2.51 -18.07 -12.34
C TRP A 241 3.08 -19.48 -12.12
N VAL A 242 4.08 -19.89 -12.90
CA VAL A 242 4.75 -21.18 -12.74
C VAL A 242 5.44 -21.28 -11.37
N LEU A 243 6.20 -20.27 -10.95
CA LEU A 243 6.91 -20.29 -9.66
C LEU A 243 5.94 -20.36 -8.48
N THR A 244 4.82 -19.66 -8.53
CA THR A 244 3.79 -19.72 -7.48
C THR A 244 3.04 -21.05 -7.50
N HIS A 245 2.81 -21.66 -8.67
CA HIS A 245 2.16 -22.96 -8.79
C HIS A 245 3.06 -24.13 -8.34
N ILE A 246 4.38 -24.05 -8.61
CA ILE A 246 5.39 -24.96 -8.01
C ILE A 246 5.28 -24.94 -6.48
N GLY A 247 5.03 -23.75 -5.93
CA GLY A 247 4.73 -23.49 -4.53
C GLY A 247 3.55 -24.25 -3.93
N GLN A 248 2.55 -24.57 -4.75
CA GLN A 248 1.34 -25.30 -4.33
C GLN A 248 1.48 -26.80 -4.58
N SER A 249 2.38 -27.20 -5.47
CA SER A 249 2.58 -28.58 -5.86
C SER A 249 3.34 -29.41 -4.81
N SER A 250 3.20 -30.74 -4.92
CA SER A 250 3.88 -31.72 -4.05
C SER A 250 5.18 -32.27 -4.66
N TYR A 251 5.58 -31.83 -5.86
CA TYR A 251 6.76 -32.37 -6.54
C TYR A 251 8.10 -32.01 -5.87
N PHE A 252 8.15 -30.96 -5.03
CA PHE A 252 9.37 -30.49 -4.37
C PHE A 252 9.30 -30.61 -2.84
N THR A 253 10.48 -30.58 -2.20
CA THR A 253 10.59 -30.52 -0.74
C THR A 253 10.04 -29.19 -0.20
N ARG A 254 9.53 -29.20 1.04
CA ARG A 254 8.90 -28.02 1.66
C ARG A 254 9.81 -26.78 1.67
N THR A 255 11.10 -26.96 1.94
CA THR A 255 12.07 -25.85 1.99
C THR A 255 12.26 -25.20 0.63
N ILE A 256 12.38 -26.00 -0.43
CA ILE A 256 12.55 -25.49 -1.81
C ILE A 256 11.29 -24.78 -2.27
N ARG A 257 10.12 -25.36 -1.93
CA ARG A 257 8.81 -24.82 -2.28
C ARG A 257 8.57 -23.44 -1.65
N ASP A 258 8.80 -23.32 -0.34
CA ASP A 258 8.64 -22.06 0.38
C ASP A 258 9.63 -21.00 -0.15
N PHE A 259 10.87 -21.40 -0.50
CA PHE A 259 11.85 -20.49 -1.14
C PHE A 259 11.37 -19.95 -2.49
N PHE A 260 10.88 -20.80 -3.40
CA PHE A 260 10.40 -20.33 -4.70
C PHE A 260 9.19 -19.40 -4.57
N VAL A 261 8.27 -19.67 -3.64
CA VAL A 261 7.10 -18.81 -3.41
C VAL A 261 7.52 -17.45 -2.86
N ASP A 262 8.40 -17.44 -1.87
CA ASP A 262 8.82 -16.21 -1.19
C ASP A 262 9.66 -15.31 -2.12
N TYR A 263 10.49 -15.90 -2.99
CA TYR A 263 11.39 -15.18 -3.91
C TYR A 263 10.88 -15.09 -5.37
N ALA A 264 9.66 -15.56 -5.67
CA ALA A 264 9.15 -15.65 -7.05
C ALA A 264 9.27 -14.34 -7.83
N MET A 265 8.78 -13.24 -7.24
CA MET A 265 8.81 -11.94 -7.91
C MET A 265 10.25 -11.49 -8.19
N ILE A 266 11.16 -11.68 -7.24
CA ILE A 266 12.55 -11.24 -7.33
C ILE A 266 13.28 -11.99 -8.43
N LEU A 267 13.11 -13.32 -8.46
CA LEU A 267 13.68 -14.17 -9.50
C LEU A 267 13.15 -13.78 -10.88
N CYS A 268 11.84 -13.51 -11.01
CA CYS A 268 11.26 -13.05 -12.28
C CYS A 268 11.80 -11.68 -12.69
N VAL A 269 11.90 -10.71 -11.78
CA VAL A 269 12.43 -9.37 -12.09
C VAL A 269 13.89 -9.47 -12.54
N ILE A 270 14.74 -10.19 -11.82
CA ILE A 270 16.16 -10.35 -12.17
C ILE A 270 16.31 -11.09 -13.50
N PHE A 271 15.53 -12.16 -13.71
CA PHE A 271 15.60 -12.95 -14.93
C PHE A 271 15.18 -12.14 -16.16
N TRP A 272 14.00 -11.50 -16.13
CA TRP A 272 13.49 -10.74 -17.27
C TRP A 272 14.22 -9.42 -17.50
N SER A 273 14.69 -8.76 -16.44
CA SER A 273 15.58 -7.60 -16.58
C SER A 273 16.92 -8.03 -17.17
N GLY A 274 17.50 -9.13 -16.68
CA GLY A 274 18.74 -9.71 -17.22
C GLY A 274 18.59 -10.12 -18.69
N PHE A 275 17.47 -10.73 -19.06
CA PHE A 275 17.13 -11.09 -20.43
C PHE A 275 17.12 -9.87 -21.36
N ALA A 276 16.63 -8.72 -20.89
CA ALA A 276 16.68 -7.46 -21.63
C ALA A 276 18.11 -6.89 -21.80
N PHE A 277 19.09 -7.32 -20.99
CA PHE A 277 20.50 -6.93 -21.11
C PHE A 277 21.34 -7.84 -22.01
N ILE A 278 20.85 -9.03 -22.36
CA ILE A 278 21.61 -9.99 -23.18
C ILE A 278 21.90 -9.35 -24.57
N PRO A 279 23.18 -9.23 -24.97
CA PRO A 279 23.54 -8.63 -26.25
C PRO A 279 23.05 -9.49 -27.43
N GLY A 280 22.31 -8.87 -28.35
CA GLY A 280 21.72 -9.52 -29.54
C GLY A 280 20.70 -8.60 -30.23
N HIS A 281 19.82 -9.18 -31.07
CA HIS A 281 18.70 -8.47 -31.72
C HIS A 281 17.76 -7.75 -30.73
N LEU A 282 17.83 -8.08 -29.43
CA LEU A 282 17.09 -7.41 -28.36
C LEU A 282 17.66 -6.02 -28.00
N ARG A 283 19.00 -5.85 -28.05
CA ARG A 283 19.63 -4.56 -27.71
C ARG A 283 19.41 -3.53 -28.82
N SER A 284 19.26 -3.97 -30.07
CA SER A 284 18.93 -3.10 -31.21
C SER A 284 17.51 -2.54 -31.17
N THR A 285 16.60 -3.14 -30.38
CA THR A 285 15.19 -2.70 -30.30
C THR A 285 15.00 -1.47 -29.39
N ASN A 286 16.05 -0.97 -28.72
CA ASN A 286 16.01 0.24 -27.89
C ASN A 286 14.78 0.30 -26.97
N ILE A 287 14.54 -0.80 -26.25
CA ILE A 287 13.47 -0.93 -25.24
C ILE A 287 13.58 0.25 -24.29
N GLU A 288 12.47 0.93 -24.01
CA GLU A 288 12.44 2.02 -23.05
C GLU A 288 12.96 1.50 -21.70
N ARG A 289 14.05 2.13 -21.27
CA ARG A 289 14.61 1.88 -19.95
C ARG A 289 14.07 2.92 -19.02
N LEU A 290 14.02 2.57 -17.74
CA LEU A 290 13.66 3.53 -16.73
C LEU A 290 14.55 4.77 -16.87
N ALA A 291 13.91 5.94 -17.05
CA ALA A 291 14.60 7.22 -17.09
C ALA A 291 15.21 7.51 -15.71
N VAL A 292 16.43 7.04 -15.50
CA VAL A 292 17.21 7.37 -14.31
C VAL A 292 17.83 8.75 -14.52
N THR A 293 17.29 9.73 -13.81
CA THR A 293 17.97 11.00 -13.62
C THR A 293 19.04 10.83 -12.53
N SER A 294 20.00 11.75 -12.44
CA SER A 294 21.02 11.74 -11.39
C SER A 294 20.37 11.79 -10.00
N ALA A 295 20.83 10.92 -9.09
CA ALA A 295 20.27 10.76 -7.76
C ALA A 295 20.17 12.09 -6.99
N TYR A 296 19.05 12.30 -6.30
CA TYR A 296 18.78 13.43 -5.40
C TYR A 296 18.82 14.83 -6.04
N GLN A 297 18.75 14.95 -7.37
CA GLN A 297 18.55 16.23 -8.02
C GLN A 297 17.08 16.45 -8.37
N PRO A 298 16.58 17.70 -8.22
CA PRO A 298 15.27 18.06 -8.72
C PRO A 298 15.26 17.92 -10.23
N THR A 299 14.09 17.58 -10.77
CA THR A 299 13.90 17.28 -12.20
C THR A 299 14.26 18.45 -13.11
N VAL A 300 14.23 19.67 -12.58
CA VAL A 300 14.74 20.87 -13.24
C VAL A 300 15.97 21.36 -12.46
N SER A 301 17.13 21.39 -13.12
CA SER A 301 18.43 21.74 -12.51
C SER A 301 18.53 23.17 -11.98
N THR A 302 17.61 24.06 -12.34
CA THR A 302 17.55 25.46 -11.88
C THR A 302 16.74 25.65 -10.59
N ARG A 303 16.13 24.59 -10.04
CA ARG A 303 15.15 24.69 -8.95
C ARG A 303 15.71 24.21 -7.60
N SER A 304 15.33 24.88 -6.51
CA SER A 304 15.55 24.42 -5.13
C SER A 304 14.48 23.41 -4.68
N TRP A 305 14.86 22.45 -3.82
CA TRP A 305 13.91 21.51 -3.19
C TRP A 305 12.80 22.22 -2.41
N PHE A 306 13.13 23.35 -1.78
CA PHE A 306 12.16 24.20 -1.10
C PHE A 306 11.47 25.12 -2.11
N VAL A 307 10.13 25.10 -2.10
CA VAL A 307 9.28 26.00 -2.88
C VAL A 307 8.82 27.12 -1.98
N ASN A 308 9.02 28.38 -2.38
CA ASN A 308 8.52 29.51 -1.61
C ASN A 308 6.98 29.57 -1.70
N PRO A 309 6.27 29.44 -0.56
CA PRO A 309 4.81 29.51 -0.55
C PRO A 309 4.29 30.95 -0.68
N SER A 310 5.15 31.96 -0.47
CA SER A 310 4.81 33.38 -0.44
C SER A 310 4.63 34.03 -1.82
N ASP A 311 4.97 33.33 -2.91
CA ASP A 311 4.95 33.89 -4.27
C ASP A 311 3.54 33.89 -4.90
N LEU A 312 2.51 33.62 -4.10
CA LEU A 312 1.12 33.51 -4.52
C LEU A 312 0.26 34.63 -3.94
N ASP A 313 -0.58 35.20 -4.79
CA ASP A 313 -1.64 36.09 -4.35
C ASP A 313 -2.62 35.34 -3.43
N VAL A 314 -3.09 36.03 -2.38
CA VAL A 314 -3.91 35.48 -1.30
C VAL A 314 -5.20 34.84 -1.85
N LYS A 315 -5.70 35.34 -2.98
CA LYS A 315 -6.84 34.75 -3.70
C LYS A 315 -6.62 33.27 -4.02
N TYR A 316 -5.43 32.90 -4.50
CA TYR A 316 -5.14 31.52 -4.90
C TYR A 316 -4.92 30.59 -3.71
N ILE A 317 -4.52 31.13 -2.55
CA ILE A 317 -4.43 30.39 -1.28
C ILE A 317 -5.81 29.87 -0.86
N PHE A 318 -6.86 30.68 -1.01
CA PHE A 318 -8.23 30.24 -0.71
C PHE A 318 -8.83 29.33 -1.80
N ILE A 319 -8.45 29.52 -3.07
CA ILE A 319 -8.87 28.62 -4.17
C ILE A 319 -8.28 27.21 -3.99
N ALA A 320 -7.18 27.05 -3.25
CA ALA A 320 -6.60 25.75 -2.96
C ALA A 320 -7.46 24.88 -2.01
N ILE A 321 -8.42 25.46 -1.27
CA ILE A 321 -9.22 24.74 -0.27
C ILE A 321 -10.06 23.60 -0.86
N PRO A 322 -10.85 23.79 -1.95
CA PRO A 322 -11.58 22.69 -2.59
C PRO A 322 -10.69 21.54 -3.05
N PHE A 323 -9.50 21.86 -3.59
CA PHE A 323 -8.52 20.87 -4.01
C PHE A 323 -7.97 20.08 -2.81
N ALA A 324 -7.70 20.77 -1.71
CA ALA A 324 -7.23 20.15 -0.47
C ALA A 324 -8.30 19.23 0.16
N LEU A 325 -9.57 19.63 0.12
CA LEU A 325 -10.68 18.80 0.58
C LEU A 325 -10.79 17.52 -0.25
N LEU A 326 -10.63 17.62 -1.58
CA LEU A 326 -10.64 16.46 -2.47
C LEU A 326 -9.49 15.48 -2.15
N VAL A 327 -8.27 15.99 -1.98
CA VAL A 327 -7.10 15.17 -1.58
C VAL A 327 -7.31 14.52 -0.21
N THR A 328 -7.86 15.27 0.74
CA THR A 328 -8.17 14.75 2.07
C THR A 328 -9.22 13.65 2.03
N ALA A 329 -10.28 13.82 1.23
CA ALA A 329 -11.28 12.79 1.04
C ALA A 329 -10.69 11.54 0.39
N LEU A 330 -9.82 11.71 -0.61
CA LEU A 330 -9.12 10.61 -1.27
C LEU A 330 -8.28 9.80 -0.27
N PHE A 331 -7.39 10.46 0.49
CA PHE A 331 -6.57 9.78 1.49
C PHE A 331 -7.39 9.19 2.64
N TYR A 332 -8.50 9.83 3.02
CA TYR A 332 -9.42 9.29 4.00
C TYR A 332 -10.01 7.94 3.55
N PHE A 333 -10.45 7.82 2.29
CA PHE A 333 -10.94 6.55 1.78
C PHE A 333 -9.81 5.53 1.62
N ASP A 334 -8.72 5.90 0.95
CA ASP A 334 -7.62 4.97 0.64
C ASP A 334 -6.99 4.38 1.90
N HIS A 335 -6.68 5.22 2.90
CA HIS A 335 -6.06 4.77 4.14
C HIS A 335 -6.99 3.84 4.93
N ASN A 336 -8.27 4.23 5.06
CA ASN A 336 -9.21 3.50 5.90
C ASN A 336 -9.67 2.18 5.28
N VAL A 337 -9.88 2.13 3.96
CA VAL A 337 -10.20 0.87 3.27
C VAL A 337 -9.01 -0.08 3.30
N SER A 338 -7.80 0.44 3.07
CA SER A 338 -6.60 -0.39 3.01
C SER A 338 -6.26 -0.96 4.38
N SER A 339 -6.33 -0.15 5.44
CA SER A 339 -6.11 -0.60 6.81
C SER A 339 -7.15 -1.62 7.27
N LEU A 340 -8.43 -1.46 6.91
CA LEU A 340 -9.49 -2.43 7.20
C LEU A 340 -9.28 -3.75 6.46
N THR A 341 -8.90 -3.70 5.18
CA THR A 341 -8.61 -4.89 4.37
C THR A 341 -7.39 -5.65 4.92
N ALA A 342 -6.35 -4.92 5.33
CA ALA A 342 -5.17 -5.51 5.95
C ALA A 342 -5.47 -6.18 7.30
N GLN A 343 -6.57 -5.81 7.95
CA GLN A 343 -7.03 -6.33 9.24
C GLN A 343 -8.29 -7.18 9.14
N ALA A 344 -8.61 -7.67 7.95
CA ALA A 344 -9.78 -8.49 7.76
C ALA A 344 -9.71 -9.73 8.68
N LYS A 345 -10.86 -10.13 9.22
CA LYS A 345 -10.98 -11.14 10.30
C LYS A 345 -10.38 -12.51 9.95
N HIS A 346 -10.22 -12.81 8.66
CA HIS A 346 -9.61 -14.07 8.20
C HIS A 346 -8.09 -14.11 8.39
N TYR A 347 -7.44 -12.97 8.65
CA TYR A 347 -6.02 -12.93 8.99
C TYR A 347 -5.82 -13.02 10.51
N PRO A 348 -5.01 -13.97 11.02
CA PRO A 348 -4.80 -14.17 12.46
C PRO A 348 -3.86 -13.12 13.05
N LEU A 349 -4.31 -11.87 13.11
CA LEU A 349 -3.56 -10.77 13.72
C LEU A 349 -3.79 -10.75 15.23
N ARG A 350 -2.69 -10.76 15.99
CA ARG A 350 -2.72 -10.74 17.47
C ARG A 350 -2.64 -9.34 18.08
N LYS A 351 -2.25 -8.34 17.30
CA LYS A 351 -2.00 -6.98 17.80
C LYS A 351 -3.20 -6.06 17.49
N PRO A 352 -3.58 -5.19 18.44
CA PRO A 352 -4.70 -4.28 18.26
C PRO A 352 -4.41 -3.22 17.19
N ALA A 353 -5.48 -2.82 16.52
CA ALA A 353 -5.50 -1.79 15.48
C ALA A 353 -5.61 -0.37 16.06
N GLY A 354 -5.06 0.61 15.35
CA GLY A 354 -5.32 2.04 15.56
C GLY A 354 -5.45 2.73 14.22
N PHE A 355 -6.31 3.74 14.14
CA PHE A 355 -6.66 4.43 12.89
C PHE A 355 -6.55 5.95 13.03
N HIS A 356 -6.78 6.50 14.22
CA HIS A 356 -6.80 7.94 14.47
C HIS A 356 -5.39 8.53 14.42
N TRP A 357 -4.43 7.87 15.06
CA TRP A 357 -3.03 8.30 15.04
C TRP A 357 -2.43 8.17 13.64
N ASP A 358 -2.73 7.09 12.93
CA ASP A 358 -2.18 6.85 11.59
C ASP A 358 -2.69 7.88 10.58
N PHE A 359 -3.95 8.30 10.70
CA PHE A 359 -4.50 9.37 9.88
C PHE A 359 -3.90 10.75 10.22
N PHE A 360 -3.61 11.01 11.49
CA PHE A 360 -2.90 12.23 11.91
C PHE A 360 -1.47 12.27 11.34
N LEU A 361 -0.77 11.14 11.42
CA LEU A 361 0.59 10.97 10.89
C LEU A 361 0.61 11.13 9.37
N LEU A 362 -0.38 10.58 8.66
CA LEU A 362 -0.53 10.75 7.22
C LEU A 362 -0.68 12.22 6.81
N GLY A 363 -1.32 13.05 7.63
CA GLY A 363 -1.41 14.48 7.39
C GLY A 363 -0.08 15.23 7.61
N TRP A 364 0.83 14.67 8.41
CA TRP A 364 2.17 15.25 8.60
C TRP A 364 3.13 14.84 7.47
N THR A 365 3.11 13.57 7.06
CA THR A 365 3.92 13.07 5.93
C THR A 365 3.51 13.67 4.61
#